data_AF-A0A127F4B7-F1
#
_entry.id   AF-A0A127F4B7-F1
#
_cell.length_a   1.000
_cell.length_b   1.000
_cell.length_c   1.000
_cell.angle_alpha   90.00
_cell.angle_beta   90.00
_cell.angle_gamma   90.00
#
_symmetry.space_group_name_H-M   'P 1'
#
loop_
_entity.id
_entity.type
_entity.pdbx_description
1 polymer ?
#
loop_
_entity_poly.entity_id
_entity_poly.type
_entity_poly.pdbx_seq_one_letter_code
_entity_poly.pdbx_strand_id
1 'polypeptide(L)'
;MSLEYASRGLVGMLTPQANTTVEPEFNILWPRGVAMINARLMSDKPSISARLVDYFDNYGASLKQFANAPVGAVAAACTGASYLAGREREAAVVRDIAERHKHPFITAALAVVDALTVLKAKRLGLVSPYPDDLNKASVAYWQSHGFDVGGVALVFNESSTFHPIYSLGGSNASEALQTLKDKPLDAIIMLGTGMPTLRPIADAIGWGGPPVMSCNLCLAWRAVEAVDGKAPSRAALEPWLAGEGWVARLNERQ
;
A
#
# COMPACT_ATOMS: atom_id res chain seq x y z
N MET A 1 6.25 25.66 6.90
CA MET A 1 7.49 25.51 7.69
C MET A 1 8.25 24.35 7.08
N SER A 2 9.51 24.54 6.70
CA SER A 2 10.36 23.45 6.21
C SER A 2 10.99 22.75 7.42
N LEU A 3 10.93 21.42 7.48
CA LEU A 3 11.61 20.62 8.50
C LEU A 3 12.98 20.20 7.99
N GLU A 4 13.98 20.14 8.88
CA GLU A 4 15.38 19.81 8.53
C GLU A 4 15.50 18.50 7.73
N TYR A 5 14.85 17.44 8.21
CA TYR A 5 14.90 16.10 7.59
C TYR A 5 13.71 15.80 6.66
N ALA A 6 12.82 16.78 6.46
CA ALA A 6 11.60 16.62 5.68
C ALA A 6 11.26 17.94 4.95
N SER A 7 12.24 18.49 4.23
CA SER A 7 12.17 19.82 3.61
C SER A 7 11.13 19.94 2.49
N ARG A 8 10.77 18.82 1.85
CA ARG A 8 9.66 18.73 0.90
C ARG A 8 8.34 18.42 1.60
N GLY A 9 8.37 17.66 2.70
CA GLY A 9 7.22 17.51 3.58
C GLY A 9 7.25 16.24 4.44
N LEU A 10 6.42 16.25 5.47
CA LEU A 10 6.28 15.16 6.44
C LEU A 10 4.95 14.43 6.25
N VAL A 11 4.99 13.11 6.16
CA VAL A 11 3.80 12.24 6.07
C VAL A 11 3.48 11.65 7.43
N GLY A 12 2.23 11.77 7.88
CA GLY A 12 1.73 10.93 8.98
C GLY A 12 1.37 9.55 8.43
N MET A 13 1.92 8.47 9.00
CA MET A 13 1.65 7.11 8.57
C MET A 13 0.85 6.34 9.63
N LEU A 14 -0.33 5.84 9.29
CA LEU A 14 -1.12 4.95 10.13
C LEU A 14 -0.82 3.50 9.76
N THR A 15 -0.28 2.75 10.71
CA THR A 15 0.24 1.39 10.47
C THR A 15 -0.41 0.40 11.43
N PRO A 16 -0.87 -0.79 10.98
CA PRO A 16 -1.40 -1.82 11.88
C PRO A 16 -0.43 -2.18 13.02
N GLN A 17 -0.95 -2.46 14.21
CA GLN A 17 -0.16 -2.61 15.45
C GLN A 17 1.00 -3.62 15.39
N ALA A 18 0.85 -4.70 14.62
CA ALA A 18 1.85 -5.76 14.49
C ALA A 18 2.65 -5.68 13.18
N ASN A 19 2.43 -4.66 12.35
CA ASN A 19 3.10 -4.55 11.06
C ASN A 19 4.56 -4.09 11.23
N THR A 20 5.46 -4.89 10.67
CA THR A 20 6.92 -4.71 10.69
C THR A 20 7.51 -4.35 9.34
N THR A 21 6.70 -4.24 8.28
CA THR A 21 7.13 -4.09 6.89
C THR A 21 6.96 -2.66 6.38
N VAL A 22 5.91 -1.96 6.82
CA VAL A 22 5.64 -0.57 6.40
C VAL A 22 6.82 0.32 6.73
N GLU A 23 7.29 0.38 7.97
CA GLU A 23 8.39 1.30 8.29
C GLU A 23 9.70 1.03 7.53
N PRO A 24 10.17 -0.22 7.39
CA PRO A 24 11.33 -0.52 6.57
C PRO A 24 11.16 -0.20 5.08
N GLU A 25 10.05 -0.59 4.46
CA GLU A 25 9.85 -0.34 3.02
C GLU A 25 9.73 1.15 2.72
N PHE A 26 8.98 1.90 3.53
CA PHE A 26 8.83 3.33 3.31
C PHE A 26 10.15 4.09 3.52
N ASN A 27 10.99 3.68 4.47
CA ASN A 27 12.34 4.23 4.60
C ASN A 27 13.22 4.03 3.35
N ILE A 28 12.95 3.00 2.54
CA ILE A 28 13.64 2.77 1.25
C ILE A 28 12.97 3.59 0.13
N LEU A 29 11.65 3.66 0.15
CA LEU A 29 10.85 4.32 -0.89
C LEU A 29 10.96 5.86 -0.84
N TRP A 30 11.10 6.47 0.34
CA TRP A 30 11.05 7.93 0.47
C TRP A 30 12.14 8.65 -0.34
N PRO A 31 11.78 9.58 -1.24
CA PRO A 31 12.76 10.43 -1.89
C PRO A 31 13.36 11.43 -0.88
N ARG A 32 14.52 11.99 -1.22
CA ARG A 32 15.15 13.05 -0.42
C ARG A 32 14.17 14.19 -0.15
N GLY A 33 14.16 14.67 1.09
CA GLY A 33 13.29 15.76 1.55
C GLY A 33 11.88 15.32 1.97
N VAL A 34 11.49 14.06 1.77
CA VAL A 34 10.25 13.50 2.31
C VAL A 34 10.59 12.54 3.44
N ALA A 35 9.88 12.66 4.56
CA ALA A 35 10.00 11.73 5.68
C ALA A 35 8.62 11.39 6.23
N MET A 36 8.57 10.51 7.22
CA MET A 36 7.34 10.17 7.92
C MET A 36 7.49 10.10 9.43
N ILE A 37 6.40 10.33 10.13
CA ILE A 37 6.18 9.92 11.51
C ILE A 37 5.04 8.89 11.54
N ASN A 38 5.10 7.94 12.47
CA ASN A 38 4.19 6.79 12.47
C ASN A 38 3.28 6.79 13.71
N ALA A 39 2.05 6.36 13.51
CA ALA A 39 1.06 6.08 14.54
C ALA A 39 0.45 4.69 14.30
N ARG A 40 0.08 4.01 15.39
CA ARG A 40 -0.42 2.63 15.32
C ARG A 40 -1.93 2.58 15.27
N LEU A 41 -2.45 1.79 14.34
CA LEU A 41 -3.85 1.33 14.33
C LEU A 41 -3.92 0.15 15.30
N MET A 42 -4.56 0.38 16.45
CA MET A 42 -4.64 -0.56 17.57
C MET A 42 -6.06 -1.12 17.67
N SER A 43 -6.17 -2.42 17.96
CA SER A 43 -7.41 -3.15 18.14
C SER A 43 -7.15 -4.40 18.98
N ASP A 44 -8.05 -4.67 19.92
CA ASP A 44 -8.06 -5.86 20.77
C ASP A 44 -8.93 -6.99 20.20
N LYS A 45 -9.53 -6.79 19.02
CA LYS A 45 -10.42 -7.80 18.42
C LYS A 45 -9.65 -9.09 18.11
N PRO A 46 -10.28 -10.26 18.29
CA PRO A 46 -9.59 -11.55 18.21
C PRO A 46 -9.25 -11.98 16.78
N SER A 47 -10.04 -11.56 15.78
CA SER A 47 -9.84 -11.96 14.38
C SER A 47 -9.19 -10.85 13.55
N ILE A 48 -8.53 -11.22 12.45
CA ILE A 48 -7.94 -10.24 11.52
C ILE A 48 -9.04 -9.34 10.92
N SER A 49 -10.14 -9.92 10.44
CA SER A 49 -11.22 -9.17 9.80
C SER A 49 -11.89 -8.19 10.77
N ALA A 50 -12.12 -8.59 12.03
CA ALA A 50 -12.68 -7.69 13.04
C ALA A 50 -11.72 -6.54 13.37
N ARG A 51 -10.40 -6.81 13.47
CA ARG A 51 -9.40 -5.75 13.66
C ARG A 51 -9.34 -4.79 12.47
N LEU A 52 -9.43 -5.29 11.24
CA LEU A 52 -9.42 -4.46 10.03
C LEU A 52 -10.61 -3.49 9.98
N VAL A 53 -11.80 -3.94 10.35
CA VAL A 53 -12.99 -3.09 10.49
C VAL A 53 -12.78 -2.07 11.62
N ASP A 54 -12.29 -2.51 12.78
CA ASP A 54 -12.04 -1.64 13.92
C ASP A 54 -10.99 -0.55 13.61
N TYR A 55 -9.91 -0.89 12.90
CA TYR A 55 -8.92 0.08 12.42
C TYR A 55 -9.54 1.15 11.53
N PHE A 56 -10.39 0.74 10.58
CA PHE A 56 -11.04 1.64 9.64
C PHE A 56 -11.98 2.61 10.36
N ASP A 57 -12.78 2.08 11.29
CA ASP A 57 -13.79 2.84 12.03
C ASP A 57 -13.14 3.86 12.99
N ASN A 58 -11.89 3.62 13.39
CA ASN A 58 -11.16 4.44 14.36
C ASN A 58 -10.03 5.30 13.77
N TYR A 59 -9.94 5.50 12.45
CA TYR A 59 -8.92 6.37 11.86
C TYR A 59 -8.85 7.75 12.53
N GLY A 60 -10.01 8.38 12.78
CA GLY A 60 -10.08 9.68 13.45
C GLY A 60 -9.45 9.70 14.85
N ALA A 61 -9.56 8.61 15.60
CA ALA A 61 -8.92 8.48 16.90
C ALA A 61 -7.41 8.28 16.75
N SER A 62 -6.98 7.43 15.81
CA SER A 62 -5.55 7.19 15.56
C SER A 62 -4.81 8.43 15.06
N LEU A 63 -5.46 9.28 14.26
CA LEU A 63 -4.89 10.56 13.78
C LEU A 63 -4.46 11.49 14.92
N LYS A 64 -5.09 11.41 16.09
CA LYS A 64 -4.73 12.23 17.27
C LYS A 64 -3.29 11.98 17.74
N GLN A 65 -2.70 10.83 17.43
CA GLN A 65 -1.32 10.50 17.77
C GLN A 65 -0.30 11.46 17.12
N PHE A 66 -0.65 12.09 15.98
CA PHE A 66 0.22 13.08 15.34
C PHE A 66 0.16 14.47 15.99
N ALA A 67 -0.81 14.71 16.88
CA ALA A 67 -0.99 15.98 17.59
C ALA A 67 -0.88 17.21 16.67
N ASN A 68 0.08 18.09 16.94
CA ASN A 68 0.36 19.31 16.18
C ASN A 68 1.57 19.17 15.22
N ALA A 69 2.01 17.94 14.92
CA ALA A 69 3.07 17.74 13.93
C ALA A 69 2.63 18.32 12.58
N PRO A 70 3.51 19.05 11.86
CA PRO A 70 3.15 19.73 10.63
C PRO A 70 3.14 18.75 9.45
N VAL A 71 2.25 17.76 9.50
CA VAL A 71 2.07 16.77 8.43
C VAL A 71 1.46 17.43 7.19
N GLY A 72 2.08 17.20 6.03
CA GLY A 72 1.59 17.69 4.73
C GLY A 72 0.55 16.76 4.11
N ALA A 73 0.57 15.48 4.48
CA ALA A 73 -0.42 14.49 4.11
C ALA A 73 -0.44 13.38 5.18
N VAL A 74 -1.55 12.64 5.24
CA VAL A 74 -1.65 11.44 6.07
C VAL A 74 -2.03 10.23 5.22
N ALA A 75 -1.37 9.11 5.49
CA ALA A 75 -1.51 7.86 4.77
C ALA A 75 -1.92 6.72 5.72
N ALA A 76 -2.83 5.85 5.28
CA ALA A 76 -3.22 4.64 5.98
C ALA A 76 -2.71 3.39 5.27
N ALA A 77 -1.65 2.79 5.82
CA ALA A 77 -0.98 1.62 5.28
C ALA A 77 -1.70 0.32 5.69
N CYS A 78 -2.98 0.21 5.32
CA CYS A 78 -3.79 -0.98 5.57
C CYS A 78 -4.85 -1.16 4.47
N THR A 79 -4.61 -2.06 3.52
CA THR A 79 -5.57 -2.31 2.42
C THR A 79 -6.72 -3.23 2.79
N GLY A 80 -6.50 -4.18 3.70
CA GLY A 80 -7.55 -5.11 4.13
C GLY A 80 -8.78 -4.42 4.73
N ALA A 81 -8.55 -3.29 5.40
CA ALA A 81 -9.59 -2.41 5.95
C ALA A 81 -10.53 -1.91 4.84
N SER A 82 -9.96 -1.44 3.72
CA SER A 82 -10.70 -0.95 2.55
C SER A 82 -11.57 -2.02 1.91
N TYR A 83 -11.06 -3.25 1.78
CA TYR A 83 -11.82 -4.34 1.17
C TYR A 83 -13.10 -4.67 1.92
N LEU A 84 -13.03 -4.64 3.26
CA LEU A 84 -14.16 -4.91 4.14
C LEU A 84 -15.11 -3.71 4.26
N ALA A 85 -14.58 -2.49 4.21
CA ALA A 85 -15.40 -1.28 4.21
C ALA A 85 -16.16 -1.06 2.90
N GLY A 86 -15.53 -1.42 1.77
CA GLY A 86 -16.06 -1.19 0.42
C GLY A 86 -15.80 0.22 -0.11
N ARG A 87 -15.85 0.34 -1.44
CA ARG A 87 -15.52 1.55 -2.21
C ARG A 87 -16.24 2.81 -1.73
N GLU A 88 -17.55 2.75 -1.57
CA GLU A 88 -18.35 3.94 -1.25
C GLU A 88 -18.06 4.47 0.16
N ARG A 89 -17.97 3.56 1.13
CA ARG A 89 -17.67 3.89 2.53
C ARG A 89 -16.26 4.44 2.67
N GLU A 90 -15.28 3.83 2.01
CA GLU A 90 -13.91 4.34 1.97
C GLU A 90 -13.84 5.75 1.40
N ALA A 91 -14.46 6.00 0.25
CA ALA A 91 -14.49 7.32 -0.35
C ALA A 91 -15.13 8.37 0.58
N ALA A 92 -16.20 8.00 1.29
CA ALA A 92 -16.87 8.88 2.25
C ALA A 92 -15.97 9.22 3.45
N VAL A 93 -15.33 8.22 4.07
CA VAL A 93 -14.42 8.44 5.21
C VAL A 93 -13.20 9.24 4.81
N VAL A 94 -12.63 8.97 3.64
CA VAL A 94 -11.47 9.71 3.13
C VAL A 94 -11.78 11.18 2.94
N ARG A 95 -12.92 11.50 2.31
CA ARG A 95 -13.38 12.87 2.11
C ARG A 95 -13.60 13.57 3.45
N ASP A 96 -14.33 12.94 4.36
CA ASP A 96 -14.66 13.50 5.67
C ASP A 96 -13.41 13.78 6.53
N ILE A 97 -12.44 12.85 6.58
CA ILE A 97 -11.17 13.08 7.28
C ILE A 97 -10.39 14.24 6.65
N ALA A 98 -10.27 14.27 5.32
CA ALA A 98 -9.54 15.33 4.63
C ALA A 98 -10.19 16.71 4.87
N GLU A 99 -11.52 16.79 4.85
CA GLU A 99 -12.28 18.01 5.15
C GLU A 99 -12.11 18.48 6.59
N ARG A 100 -12.09 17.57 7.56
CA ARG A 100 -11.94 17.90 8.99
C ARG A 100 -10.53 18.34 9.34
N HIS A 101 -9.51 17.67 8.80
CA HIS A 101 -8.11 17.91 9.18
C HIS A 101 -7.35 18.86 8.25
N LYS A 102 -7.94 19.27 7.13
CA LYS A 102 -7.36 20.23 6.16
C LYS A 102 -6.01 19.79 5.57
N HIS A 103 -5.78 18.48 5.51
CA HIS A 103 -4.68 17.88 4.76
C HIS A 103 -5.20 16.64 4.00
N PRO A 104 -4.54 16.23 2.89
CA PRO A 104 -4.89 14.99 2.20
C PRO A 104 -4.86 13.78 3.15
N PHE A 105 -5.82 12.88 2.98
CA PHE A 105 -5.84 11.57 3.61
C PHE A 105 -5.90 10.50 2.53
N ILE A 106 -4.98 9.55 2.55
CA ILE A 106 -4.78 8.57 1.48
C ILE A 106 -4.82 7.18 2.09
N THR A 107 -5.65 6.30 1.55
CA THR A 107 -5.61 4.87 1.91
C THR A 107 -4.75 4.11 0.90
N ALA A 108 -4.11 3.04 1.36
CA ALA A 108 -3.31 2.19 0.49
C ALA A 108 -4.12 1.62 -0.70
N ALA A 109 -5.41 1.31 -0.49
CA ALA A 109 -6.25 0.74 -1.55
C ALA A 109 -6.61 1.78 -2.62
N LEU A 110 -7.01 3.00 -2.24
CA LEU A 110 -7.24 4.07 -3.20
C LEU A 110 -5.95 4.50 -3.91
N ALA A 111 -4.79 4.41 -3.23
CA ALA A 111 -3.53 4.68 -3.90
C ALA A 111 -3.22 3.70 -5.04
N VAL A 112 -3.59 2.42 -4.88
CA VAL A 112 -3.52 1.43 -5.95
C VAL A 112 -4.54 1.74 -7.05
N VAL A 113 -5.78 2.14 -6.70
CA VAL A 113 -6.79 2.56 -7.67
C VAL A 113 -6.29 3.73 -8.52
N ASP A 114 -5.68 4.75 -7.90
CA ASP A 114 -5.10 5.90 -8.60
C ASP A 114 -4.00 5.45 -9.56
N ALA A 115 -3.11 4.54 -9.13
CA ALA A 115 -2.02 4.01 -9.94
C ALA A 115 -2.54 3.26 -11.18
N LEU A 116 -3.49 2.36 -10.97
CA LEU A 116 -4.13 1.60 -12.04
C LEU A 116 -4.89 2.50 -13.02
N THR A 117 -5.55 3.55 -12.51
CA THR A 117 -6.29 4.52 -13.32
C THR A 117 -5.36 5.30 -14.24
N VAL A 118 -4.24 5.83 -13.73
CA VAL A 118 -3.28 6.57 -14.58
C VAL A 118 -2.53 5.67 -15.57
N LEU A 119 -2.40 4.37 -15.25
CA LEU A 119 -1.90 3.36 -16.18
C LEU A 119 -2.95 2.92 -17.21
N LYS A 120 -4.22 3.28 -17.03
CA LYS A 120 -5.37 2.81 -17.81
C LYS A 120 -5.53 1.28 -17.79
N ALA A 121 -5.07 0.64 -16.72
CA ALA A 121 -5.18 -0.81 -16.53
C ALA A 121 -6.65 -1.23 -16.36
N LYS A 122 -6.99 -2.41 -16.88
CA LYS A 122 -8.32 -3.02 -16.79
C LYS A 122 -8.27 -4.40 -16.16
N ARG A 123 -7.34 -5.25 -16.59
CA ARG A 123 -7.23 -6.64 -16.13
C ARG A 123 -6.02 -6.82 -15.22
N LEU A 124 -6.25 -7.27 -13.99
CA LEU A 124 -5.27 -7.30 -12.91
C LEU A 124 -4.87 -8.72 -12.53
N GLY A 125 -3.59 -8.92 -12.23
CA GLY A 125 -3.12 -10.04 -11.42
C GLY A 125 -2.95 -9.62 -9.97
N LEU A 126 -3.29 -10.48 -9.03
CA LEU A 126 -3.13 -10.22 -7.59
C LEU A 126 -2.19 -11.25 -6.98
N VAL A 127 -1.13 -10.82 -6.30
CA VAL A 127 -0.32 -11.67 -5.43
C VAL A 127 -0.81 -11.45 -4.00
N SER A 128 -1.39 -12.48 -3.39
CA SER A 128 -2.14 -12.32 -2.14
C SER A 128 -1.64 -13.22 -1.00
N PRO A 129 -1.36 -12.66 0.19
CA PRO A 129 -1.02 -13.42 1.39
C PRO A 129 -2.24 -13.73 2.28
N TYR A 130 -3.46 -13.48 1.80
CA TYR A 130 -4.66 -13.51 2.63
C TYR A 130 -5.34 -14.89 2.69
N PRO A 131 -6.12 -15.14 3.75
CA PRO A 131 -7.10 -16.23 3.76
C PRO A 131 -8.23 -16.00 2.73
N ASP A 132 -8.97 -17.06 2.41
CA ASP A 132 -9.99 -17.09 1.36
C ASP A 132 -11.08 -16.04 1.50
N ASP A 133 -11.54 -15.77 2.72
CA ASP A 133 -12.59 -14.80 3.01
C ASP A 133 -12.13 -13.37 2.65
N LEU A 134 -10.93 -13.00 3.08
CA LEU A 134 -10.33 -11.71 2.78
C LEU A 134 -9.90 -11.61 1.31
N ASN A 135 -9.52 -12.72 0.67
CA ASN A 135 -9.31 -12.76 -0.78
C ASN A 135 -10.58 -12.45 -1.56
N LYS A 136 -11.70 -13.09 -1.22
CA LYS A 136 -13.01 -12.82 -1.85
C LYS A 136 -13.40 -11.35 -1.69
N ALA A 137 -13.22 -10.79 -0.49
CA ALA A 137 -13.46 -9.37 -0.25
C ALA A 137 -12.54 -8.46 -1.10
N SER A 138 -11.25 -8.80 -1.22
CA SER A 138 -10.32 -8.01 -2.03
C SER A 138 -10.68 -8.03 -3.51
N VAL A 139 -11.03 -9.20 -4.06
CA VAL A 139 -11.50 -9.34 -5.45
C VAL A 139 -12.75 -8.49 -5.68
N ALA A 140 -13.75 -8.58 -4.80
CA ALA A 140 -14.97 -7.79 -4.89
C ALA A 140 -14.68 -6.28 -4.84
N TYR A 141 -13.74 -5.86 -4.00
CA TYR A 141 -13.33 -4.46 -3.91
C TYR A 141 -12.74 -3.96 -5.24
N TRP A 142 -11.77 -4.68 -5.83
CA TRP A 142 -11.20 -4.27 -7.12
C TRP A 142 -12.25 -4.25 -8.25
N GLN A 143 -13.14 -5.23 -8.28
CA GLN A 143 -14.27 -5.28 -9.22
C GLN A 143 -15.23 -4.10 -9.04
N SER A 144 -15.49 -3.67 -7.80
CA SER A 144 -16.32 -2.50 -7.52
C SER A 144 -15.72 -1.19 -8.06
N HIS A 145 -14.41 -1.15 -8.30
CA HIS A 145 -13.71 -0.05 -8.97
C HIS A 145 -13.65 -0.19 -10.49
N GLY A 146 -14.25 -1.25 -11.06
CA GLY A 146 -14.31 -1.49 -12.50
C GLY A 146 -13.10 -2.21 -13.08
N PHE A 147 -12.30 -2.88 -12.23
CA PHE A 147 -11.21 -3.74 -12.67
C PHE A 147 -11.66 -5.19 -12.80
N ASP A 148 -11.11 -5.89 -13.78
CA ASP A 148 -11.25 -7.32 -13.95
C ASP A 148 -10.08 -8.05 -13.28
N VAL A 149 -10.35 -9.07 -12.47
CA VAL A 149 -9.29 -9.84 -11.78
C VAL A 149 -9.00 -11.10 -12.60
N GLY A 150 -7.93 -11.02 -13.40
CA GLY A 150 -7.51 -12.07 -14.32
C GLY A 150 -6.74 -13.24 -13.68
N GLY A 151 -6.38 -13.12 -12.40
CA GLY A 151 -5.79 -14.21 -11.63
C GLY A 151 -5.35 -13.79 -10.25
N VAL A 152 -5.39 -14.73 -9.30
CA VAL A 152 -4.87 -14.57 -7.95
C VAL A 152 -3.80 -15.64 -7.71
N ALA A 153 -2.59 -15.22 -7.35
CA ALA A 153 -1.51 -16.08 -6.90
C ALA A 153 -1.41 -15.99 -5.38
N LEU A 154 -1.59 -17.11 -4.70
CA LEU A 154 -1.56 -17.16 -3.24
C LEU A 154 -0.12 -17.33 -2.76
N VAL A 155 0.26 -16.56 -1.75
CA VAL A 155 1.53 -16.71 -1.05
C VAL A 155 1.29 -17.62 0.14
N PHE A 156 1.73 -18.88 0.03
CA PHE A 156 1.59 -19.86 1.10
C PHE A 156 2.75 -19.76 2.10
N ASN A 157 2.43 -20.00 3.38
CA ASN A 157 3.42 -20.29 4.42
C ASN A 157 3.00 -21.58 5.14
N GLU A 158 3.69 -22.68 4.87
CA GLU A 158 3.41 -23.98 5.50
C GLU A 158 3.78 -24.02 7.00
N SER A 159 4.48 -23.01 7.53
CA SER A 159 5.17 -23.11 8.83
C SER A 159 4.62 -22.25 9.99
N SER A 160 3.59 -21.43 9.79
CA SER A 160 3.27 -20.40 10.80
C SER A 160 2.07 -20.74 11.70
N THR A 161 2.36 -21.20 12.93
CA THR A 161 1.44 -21.17 14.08
C THR A 161 1.30 -19.77 14.71
N PHE A 162 1.88 -18.72 14.11
CA PHE A 162 1.83 -17.32 14.57
C PHE A 162 1.80 -16.35 13.37
N HIS A 163 0.89 -15.36 13.40
CA HIS A 163 0.65 -14.26 12.43
C HIS A 163 1.25 -14.43 11.00
N PRO A 164 0.52 -15.08 10.06
CA PRO A 164 1.07 -15.60 8.80
C PRO A 164 1.76 -14.62 7.85
N ILE A 165 1.41 -13.32 7.86
CA ILE A 165 1.91 -12.36 6.85
C ILE A 165 3.30 -11.77 7.20
N TYR A 166 3.66 -11.66 8.48
CA TYR A 166 4.91 -11.01 8.91
C TYR A 166 6.11 -11.95 8.93
N SER A 167 5.86 -13.26 8.76
CA SER A 167 6.86 -14.32 8.71
C SER A 167 7.19 -14.76 7.27
N LEU A 168 6.65 -14.07 6.27
CA LEU A 168 6.89 -14.39 4.86
C LEU A 168 8.25 -13.82 4.42
N GLY A 169 9.18 -14.72 4.08
CA GLY A 169 10.38 -14.35 3.34
C GLY A 169 10.02 -13.89 1.92
N GLY A 170 10.80 -12.96 1.35
CA GLY A 170 10.57 -12.43 0.01
C GLY A 170 10.57 -13.48 -1.10
N SER A 171 11.17 -14.66 -0.89
CA SER A 171 11.20 -15.79 -1.83
C SER A 171 9.81 -16.27 -2.22
N ASN A 172 8.89 -16.43 -1.27
CA ASN A 172 7.56 -16.97 -1.52
C ASN A 172 6.70 -15.99 -2.33
N ALA A 173 6.90 -14.68 -2.11
CA ALA A 173 6.23 -13.64 -2.86
C ALA A 173 6.73 -13.58 -4.32
N SER A 174 8.03 -13.77 -4.55
CA SER A 174 8.61 -13.85 -5.88
C SER A 174 8.10 -15.06 -6.66
N GLU A 175 8.01 -16.23 -6.05
CA GLU A 175 7.48 -17.44 -6.69
C GLU A 175 6.02 -17.27 -7.13
N ALA A 176 5.16 -16.77 -6.24
CA ALA A 176 3.77 -16.49 -6.55
C ALA A 176 3.65 -15.46 -7.70
N LEU A 177 4.47 -14.40 -7.66
CA LEU A 177 4.53 -13.38 -8.70
C LEU A 177 4.87 -13.97 -10.09
N GLN A 178 5.85 -14.87 -10.17
CA GLN A 178 6.25 -15.49 -11.44
C GLN A 178 5.12 -16.27 -12.11
N THR A 179 4.17 -16.84 -11.35
CA THR A 179 3.01 -17.55 -11.92
C THR A 179 2.05 -16.63 -12.70
N LEU A 180 2.18 -15.31 -12.56
CA LEU A 180 1.36 -14.30 -13.25
C LEU A 180 2.08 -13.67 -14.44
N LYS A 181 3.38 -13.90 -14.61
CA LYS A 181 4.24 -13.20 -15.59
C LYS A 181 3.70 -13.28 -17.02
N ASP A 182 3.31 -14.46 -17.48
CA ASP A 182 2.90 -14.69 -18.88
C ASP A 182 1.38 -14.63 -19.07
N LYS A 183 0.63 -14.19 -18.05
CA LYS A 183 -0.83 -14.02 -18.17
C LYS A 183 -1.16 -12.70 -18.88
N PRO A 184 -2.28 -12.63 -19.64
CA PRO A 184 -2.73 -11.42 -20.31
C PRO A 184 -3.32 -10.44 -19.28
N LEU A 185 -2.44 -9.69 -18.60
CA LEU A 185 -2.77 -8.74 -17.54
C LEU A 185 -2.16 -7.38 -17.88
N ASP A 186 -2.83 -6.31 -17.46
CA ASP A 186 -2.33 -4.94 -17.62
C ASP A 186 -1.41 -4.50 -16.47
N ALA A 187 -1.57 -5.12 -15.29
CA ALA A 187 -0.75 -4.87 -14.11
C ALA A 187 -0.85 -6.04 -13.11
N ILE A 188 0.18 -6.21 -12.28
CA ILE A 188 0.17 -7.15 -11.15
C ILE A 188 0.33 -6.37 -9.85
N ILE A 189 -0.57 -6.61 -8.89
CA ILE A 189 -0.56 -5.96 -7.57
C ILE A 189 -0.17 -6.97 -6.50
N MET A 190 0.91 -6.68 -5.79
CA MET A 190 1.29 -7.37 -4.56
C MET A 190 0.49 -6.80 -3.38
N LEU A 191 -0.42 -7.60 -2.85
CA LEU A 191 -1.40 -7.18 -1.84
C LEU A 191 -0.83 -7.24 -0.43
N GLY A 192 -1.31 -6.30 0.38
CA GLY A 192 -1.05 -6.27 1.81
C GLY A 192 0.21 -5.48 2.15
N THR A 193 0.08 -4.59 3.12
CA THR A 193 1.17 -3.72 3.57
C THR A 193 2.13 -4.44 4.53
N GLY A 194 1.82 -5.67 4.93
CA GLY A 194 2.63 -6.50 5.83
C GLY A 194 3.56 -7.48 5.12
N MET A 195 3.34 -7.75 3.82
CA MET A 195 4.17 -8.65 3.03
C MET A 195 5.34 -7.86 2.43
N PRO A 196 6.61 -8.30 2.55
CA PRO A 196 7.72 -7.66 1.86
C PRO A 196 7.59 -7.78 0.33
N THR A 197 7.73 -6.67 -0.39
CA THR A 197 7.45 -6.56 -1.83
C THR A 197 8.55 -5.90 -2.65
N LEU A 198 9.42 -5.08 -2.04
CA LEU A 198 10.35 -4.26 -2.83
C LEU A 198 11.37 -5.07 -3.65
N ARG A 199 11.94 -6.16 -3.09
CA ARG A 199 12.88 -7.03 -3.83
C ARG A 199 12.17 -7.76 -4.98
N PRO A 200 11.03 -8.46 -4.79
CA PRO A 200 10.25 -9.02 -5.89
C PRO A 200 9.90 -8.01 -6.99
N ILE A 201 9.55 -6.76 -6.63
CA ILE A 201 9.28 -5.70 -7.60
C ILE A 201 10.56 -5.32 -8.37
N ALA A 202 11.67 -5.12 -7.66
CA ALA A 202 12.94 -4.76 -8.29
C ALA A 202 13.42 -5.84 -9.29
N ASP A 203 13.26 -7.12 -8.93
CA ASP A 203 13.66 -8.24 -9.78
C ASP A 203 12.74 -8.40 -11.00
N ALA A 204 11.51 -7.86 -10.95
CA ALA A 204 10.56 -7.85 -12.06
C ALA A 204 10.77 -6.66 -13.03
N ILE A 205 11.65 -5.71 -12.75
CA ILE A 205 11.92 -4.59 -13.65
C ILE A 205 12.51 -5.12 -14.97
N GLY A 206 11.84 -4.85 -16.09
CA GLY A 206 12.30 -5.26 -17.41
C GLY A 206 12.08 -6.74 -17.75
N TRP A 207 11.36 -7.50 -16.91
CA TRP A 207 11.15 -8.96 -17.09
C TRP A 207 10.25 -9.38 -18.27
N GLY A 208 9.73 -8.43 -19.04
CA GLY A 208 8.86 -8.68 -20.21
C GLY A 208 7.42 -9.06 -19.90
N GLY A 209 7.03 -9.15 -18.62
CA GLY A 209 5.63 -9.30 -18.18
C GLY A 209 4.95 -7.97 -17.84
N PRO A 210 3.72 -8.02 -17.28
CA PRO A 210 3.00 -6.83 -16.81
C PRO A 210 3.81 -6.03 -15.77
N PRO A 211 3.60 -4.70 -15.66
CA PRO A 211 4.20 -3.91 -14.59
C PRO A 211 3.73 -4.40 -13.22
N VAL A 212 4.69 -4.53 -12.29
CA VAL A 212 4.45 -5.01 -10.93
C VAL A 212 4.52 -3.83 -9.96
N MET A 213 3.56 -3.75 -9.04
CA MET A 213 3.55 -2.76 -7.97
C MET A 213 2.98 -3.37 -6.68
N SER A 214 3.21 -2.72 -5.54
CA SER A 214 2.59 -3.09 -4.27
C SER A 214 1.73 -1.98 -3.69
N CYS A 215 0.90 -2.34 -2.72
CA CYS A 215 0.14 -1.36 -1.95
C CYS A 215 1.04 -0.31 -1.29
N ASN A 216 2.22 -0.70 -0.79
CA ASN A 216 3.18 0.22 -0.18
C ASN A 216 3.84 1.15 -1.20
N LEU A 217 4.26 0.64 -2.36
CA LEU A 217 4.83 1.45 -3.44
C LEU A 217 3.82 2.49 -3.95
N CYS A 218 2.59 2.08 -4.23
CA CYS A 218 1.54 2.99 -4.68
C CYS A 218 1.20 4.03 -3.60
N LEU A 219 1.11 3.64 -2.33
CA LEU A 219 0.86 4.56 -1.22
C LEU A 219 1.99 5.58 -1.06
N ALA A 220 3.25 5.17 -1.19
CA ALA A 220 4.40 6.07 -1.13
C ALA A 220 4.38 7.08 -2.27
N TRP A 221 4.18 6.63 -3.51
CA TRP A 221 4.02 7.50 -4.68
C TRP A 221 2.90 8.52 -4.46
N ARG A 222 1.72 8.06 -4.03
CA ARG A 222 0.58 8.96 -3.79
C ARG A 222 0.80 9.94 -2.66
N ALA A 223 1.44 9.52 -1.58
CA ALA A 223 1.78 10.41 -0.47
C ALA A 223 2.74 11.51 -0.92
N VAL A 224 3.75 11.19 -1.74
CA VAL A 224 4.67 12.19 -2.30
C VAL A 224 3.94 13.19 -3.20
N GLU A 225 3.07 12.72 -4.11
CA GLU A 225 2.28 13.62 -4.96
C GLU A 225 1.38 14.54 -4.12
N ALA A 226 0.75 14.02 -3.05
CA ALA A 226 -0.09 14.82 -2.17
C ALA A 226 0.69 15.88 -1.39
N VAL A 227 1.89 15.54 -0.89
CA VAL A 227 2.81 16.50 -0.24
C VAL A 227 3.24 17.59 -1.23
N ASP A 228 3.51 17.21 -2.48
CA ASP A 228 3.88 18.14 -3.55
C ASP A 228 2.67 18.94 -4.11
N GLY A 229 1.44 18.68 -3.65
CA GLY A 229 0.22 19.34 -4.13
C GLY A 229 -0.17 18.96 -5.57
N LYS A 230 0.25 17.79 -6.05
CA LYS A 230 0.05 17.31 -7.42
C LYS A 230 -1.06 16.26 -7.51
N ALA A 231 -1.75 16.27 -8.65
CA ALA A 231 -2.70 15.24 -9.00
C ALA A 231 -1.98 13.98 -9.52
N PRO A 232 -2.57 12.78 -9.34
CA PRO A 232 -2.01 11.54 -9.89
C PRO A 232 -1.76 11.66 -11.40
N SER A 233 -0.58 11.28 -11.86
CA SER A 233 -0.26 11.21 -13.28
C SER A 233 0.61 10.01 -13.61
N ARG A 234 0.53 9.53 -14.86
CA ARG A 234 1.37 8.43 -15.34
C ARG A 234 2.86 8.80 -15.28
N ALA A 235 3.19 10.02 -15.71
CA ALA A 235 4.56 10.54 -15.69
C ALA A 235 5.17 10.58 -14.28
N ALA A 236 4.36 10.81 -13.24
CA ALA A 236 4.83 10.77 -11.86
C ALA A 236 4.99 9.33 -11.32
N LEU A 237 4.23 8.36 -11.84
CA LEU A 237 4.26 6.96 -11.41
C LEU A 237 5.36 6.15 -12.09
N GLU A 238 5.62 6.40 -13.37
CA GLU A 238 6.59 5.64 -14.18
C GLU A 238 7.97 5.48 -13.52
N PRO A 239 8.59 6.54 -12.95
CA PRO A 239 9.87 6.40 -12.24
C PRO A 239 9.82 5.42 -11.06
N TRP A 240 8.69 5.36 -10.35
CA TRP A 240 8.53 4.43 -9.22
C TRP A 240 8.49 2.98 -9.70
N LEU A 241 7.78 2.71 -10.80
CA LEU A 241 7.71 1.38 -11.42
C LEU A 241 9.05 0.96 -12.05
N ALA A 242 9.82 1.93 -12.54
CA ALA A 242 11.16 1.72 -13.09
C ALA A 242 12.25 1.57 -12.01
N GLY A 243 11.90 1.67 -10.73
CA GLY A 243 12.88 1.53 -9.64
C GLY A 243 13.68 2.78 -9.33
N GLU A 244 13.39 3.91 -9.99
CA GLU A 244 14.18 5.12 -9.90
C GLU A 244 14.18 5.67 -8.47
N GLY A 245 15.39 5.95 -7.96
CA GLY A 245 15.61 6.52 -6.64
C GLY A 245 15.53 5.54 -5.47
N TRP A 246 14.77 4.44 -5.56
CA TRP A 246 14.59 3.51 -4.42
C TRP A 246 15.32 2.17 -4.57
N VAL A 247 15.55 1.66 -5.79
CA VAL A 247 16.28 0.38 -5.97
C VAL A 247 17.72 0.47 -5.47
N ALA A 248 18.41 1.59 -5.70
CA ALA A 248 19.74 1.81 -5.15
C ALA A 248 19.73 1.74 -3.61
N ARG A 249 18.77 2.40 -2.96
CA ARG A 249 18.59 2.37 -1.49
C ARG A 249 18.19 0.99 -0.97
N LEU A 250 17.44 0.21 -1.75
CA LEU A 250 17.12 -1.18 -1.41
C LEU A 250 18.40 -2.03 -1.37
N ASN A 251 19.27 -1.89 -2.36
CA ASN A 251 20.50 -2.66 -2.46
C ASN A 251 21.53 -2.32 -1.38
N GLU A 252 21.51 -1.10 -0.83
CA GLU A 252 22.38 -0.70 0.29
C GLU A 252 21.99 -1.34 1.64
N ARG A 253 20.78 -1.91 1.76
CA ARG A 253 20.28 -2.50 3.02
C ARG A 253 20.47 -4.01 3.13
N GLN A 254 21.10 -4.65 2.15
CA GLN A 254 21.42 -6.08 2.12
C GLN A 254 22.93 -6.28 2.17
#